data_AF-A0A4Q8LRT4-F1
#
_entry.id   AF-A0A4Q8LRT4-F1
#
_cell.length_a   1.000
_cell.length_b   1.000
_cell.length_c   1.000
_cell.angle_alpha   90.00
_cell.angle_beta   90.00
_cell.angle_gamma   90.00
#
_symmetry.space_group_name_H-M   'P 1'
#
loop_
_entity.id
_entity.type
_entity.pdbx_description
1 polymer ?
#
loop_
_entity_poly.entity_id
_entity_poly.type
_entity_poly.pdbx_seq_one_letter_code
_entity_poly.pdbx_strand_id
1 'polypeptide(L)'
;MNELSFEPDWVSAPGATVVALTIEKSYEPNAMSEVLGLGTQELQAFFDGDLRIDQCLAERLAASVGATARFWINRDRDYQAQLEKAANKLTSSMKFPISDLERFGWINPRRYDASDALAVARFLGVKTPADFDERYGELEEALAFRRSATFDLEIGAVSAWYRAVELECARLKVSDWSPTRFTENLREIRSLTRLRQPSEFLNPLTLLCAESGVAFCLVRAPAGCPVSGIAQMVNGRAVIALTSRHLTDDHFWFSFFHEAGHLLLHSDQIGIDVDAKADGEDEANEFARDLIVPKSSWSKLMSLDVSKFSIVRFARDIGVSPGLVVGQLQKAKRIRYNQFNYLKNRFQWHGTNLERA
;
A
#
# COMPACT_ATOMS: atom_id res chain seq x y z
N MET A 1 -2.97 -38.07 31.09
CA MET A 1 -4.06 -37.27 30.50
C MET A 1 -3.40 -36.08 29.86
N ASN A 2 -3.34 -36.03 28.52
CA ASN A 2 -3.00 -34.79 27.83
C ASN A 2 -4.21 -33.88 28.02
N GLU A 3 -4.10 -32.88 28.88
CA GLU A 3 -5.02 -31.75 28.86
C GLU A 3 -4.88 -31.12 27.47
N LEU A 4 -5.90 -31.29 26.64
CA LEU A 4 -6.10 -30.45 25.47
C LEU A 4 -6.26 -29.03 26.01
N SER A 5 -5.16 -28.26 26.03
CA SER A 5 -5.22 -26.84 26.37
C SER A 5 -6.17 -26.18 25.37
N PHE A 6 -7.28 -25.63 25.88
CA PHE A 6 -8.18 -24.83 25.06
C PHE A 6 -7.43 -23.57 24.65
N GLU A 7 -6.99 -23.52 23.40
CA GLU A 7 -6.31 -22.38 22.80
C GLU A 7 -7.25 -21.73 21.79
N PRO A 8 -8.09 -20.77 22.22
CA PRO A 8 -9.00 -20.09 21.29
C PRO A 8 -8.18 -19.29 20.27
N ASP A 9 -8.57 -19.38 19.00
CA ASP A 9 -7.96 -18.66 17.88
C ASP A 9 -8.52 -17.24 17.70
N TRP A 10 -9.44 -16.80 18.58
CA TRP A 10 -10.02 -15.45 18.57
C TRP A 10 -9.44 -14.56 19.67
N VAL A 11 -9.38 -13.26 19.41
CA VAL A 11 -8.91 -12.24 20.36
C VAL A 11 -10.03 -11.25 20.62
N SER A 12 -10.43 -11.10 21.90
CA SER A 12 -11.57 -10.26 22.29
C SER A 12 -11.10 -9.07 23.11
N ALA A 13 -11.35 -7.85 22.64
CA ALA A 13 -11.01 -6.62 23.37
C ALA A 13 -11.83 -6.49 24.68
N PRO A 14 -11.31 -5.81 25.71
CA PRO A 14 -12.06 -5.55 26.94
C PRO A 14 -13.40 -4.84 26.70
N GLY A 15 -13.47 -3.96 25.71
CA GLY A 15 -14.71 -3.30 25.29
C GLY A 15 -15.82 -4.27 24.88
N ALA A 16 -15.50 -5.42 24.27
CA ALA A 16 -16.50 -6.44 23.94
C ALA A 16 -17.11 -7.07 25.21
N THR A 17 -16.33 -7.21 26.28
CA THR A 17 -16.84 -7.63 27.59
C THR A 17 -17.76 -6.56 28.19
N VAL A 18 -17.46 -5.28 28.00
CA VAL A 18 -18.38 -4.20 28.39
C VAL A 18 -19.69 -4.27 27.61
N VAL A 19 -19.65 -4.46 26.29
CA VAL A 19 -20.87 -4.63 25.47
C VAL A 19 -21.70 -5.81 25.97
N ALA A 20 -21.08 -6.97 26.22
CA ALA A 20 -21.79 -8.14 26.72
C ALA A 20 -22.48 -7.88 28.08
N LEU A 21 -21.78 -7.22 29.02
CA LEU A 21 -22.31 -6.89 30.35
C LEU A 21 -23.36 -5.75 30.33
N THR A 22 -23.36 -4.92 29.29
CA THR A 22 -24.29 -3.77 29.16
C THR A 22 -25.55 -4.13 28.37
N ILE A 23 -25.51 -5.10 27.45
CA ILE A 23 -26.71 -5.70 26.84
C ILE A 23 -27.63 -6.28 27.92
N GLU A 24 -27.05 -6.92 28.94
CA GLU A 24 -27.79 -7.42 30.10
C GLU A 24 -28.44 -6.29 30.94
N LYS A 25 -28.00 -5.04 30.75
CA LYS A 25 -28.39 -3.86 31.55
C LYS A 25 -29.06 -2.72 30.76
N SER A 26 -29.30 -2.86 29.45
CA SER A 26 -29.97 -1.86 28.59
C SER A 26 -29.33 -0.46 28.58
N TYR A 27 -28.01 -0.35 28.40
CA TYR A 27 -27.31 0.95 28.32
C TYR A 27 -27.18 1.50 26.89
N GLU A 28 -27.43 2.80 26.72
CA GLU A 28 -27.17 3.55 25.48
C GLU A 28 -25.67 3.91 25.34
N PRO A 29 -25.04 3.75 24.16
CA PRO A 29 -23.61 4.00 23.94
C PRO A 29 -23.11 5.40 24.36
N ASN A 30 -23.94 6.44 24.19
CA ASN A 30 -23.58 7.82 24.54
C ASN A 30 -23.43 8.05 26.05
N ALA A 31 -24.14 7.29 26.88
CA ALA A 31 -24.01 7.39 28.34
C ALA A 31 -22.65 6.88 28.85
N MET A 32 -21.97 6.04 28.06
CA MET A 32 -20.74 5.36 28.46
C MET A 32 -19.50 6.26 28.36
N SER A 33 -19.49 7.26 27.48
CA SER A 33 -18.44 8.28 27.41
C SER A 33 -18.36 9.07 28.70
N GLU A 34 -19.50 9.56 29.19
CA GLU A 34 -19.59 10.34 30.43
C GLU A 34 -19.22 9.49 31.65
N VAL A 35 -19.76 8.27 31.72
CA VAL A 35 -19.56 7.36 32.85
C VAL A 35 -18.12 6.86 32.95
N LEU A 36 -17.45 6.61 31.82
CA LEU A 36 -16.05 6.21 31.79
C LEU A 36 -15.08 7.40 31.77
N GLY A 37 -15.58 8.64 31.72
CA GLY A 37 -14.76 9.85 31.63
C GLY A 37 -13.79 9.82 30.45
N LEU A 38 -14.22 9.25 29.32
CA LEU A 38 -13.43 9.12 28.10
C LEU A 38 -14.02 10.04 27.03
N GLY A 39 -13.16 10.80 26.35
CA GLY A 39 -13.58 11.51 25.15
C GLY A 39 -13.99 10.53 24.04
N THR A 40 -14.69 11.02 23.01
CA THR A 40 -15.20 10.16 21.91
C THR A 40 -14.11 9.31 21.26
N GLN A 41 -12.91 9.88 21.04
CA GLN A 41 -11.78 9.14 20.45
C GLN A 41 -11.21 8.07 21.39
N GLU A 42 -11.09 8.38 22.69
CA GLU A 42 -10.59 7.43 23.69
C GLU A 42 -11.59 6.29 23.91
N LEU A 43 -12.89 6.60 23.88
CA LEU A 43 -13.94 5.59 23.97
C LEU A 43 -13.90 4.65 22.77
N GLN A 44 -13.72 5.18 21.55
CA GLN A 44 -13.55 4.37 20.35
C GLN A 44 -12.30 3.48 20.48
N ALA A 45 -11.15 4.05 20.87
CA ALA A 45 -9.92 3.29 21.09
C ALA A 45 -10.09 2.20 22.17
N PHE A 46 -10.89 2.44 23.21
CA PHE A 46 -11.23 1.43 24.20
C PHE A 46 -12.01 0.25 23.63
N PHE A 47 -13.03 0.52 22.80
CA PHE A 47 -13.79 -0.54 22.14
C PHE A 47 -12.96 -1.31 21.11
N ASP A 48 -12.08 -0.61 20.41
CA ASP A 48 -11.16 -1.20 19.45
C ASP A 48 -10.04 -2.01 20.12
N GLY A 49 -9.82 -1.82 21.43
CA GLY A 49 -8.77 -2.51 22.21
C GLY A 49 -7.41 -1.80 22.18
N ASP A 50 -7.36 -0.57 21.67
CA ASP A 50 -6.15 0.25 21.56
C ASP A 50 -5.88 1.08 22.83
N LEU A 51 -6.88 1.25 23.70
CA LEU A 51 -6.71 1.92 25.00
C LEU A 51 -6.39 0.92 26.12
N ARG A 52 -5.25 1.11 26.78
CA ARG A 52 -4.87 0.33 27.97
C ARG A 52 -5.77 0.68 29.15
N ILE A 53 -6.09 -0.31 29.98
CA ILE A 53 -6.88 -0.11 31.18
C ILE A 53 -5.94 0.16 32.36
N ASP A 54 -5.85 1.44 32.75
CA ASP A 54 -5.19 1.83 33.99
C ASP A 54 -6.09 1.63 35.22
N GLN A 55 -5.55 1.88 36.41
CA GLN A 55 -6.28 1.72 37.66
C GLN A 55 -7.53 2.60 37.73
N CYS A 56 -7.46 3.83 37.21
CA CYS A 56 -8.56 4.79 37.31
C CYS A 56 -9.71 4.39 36.36
N LEU A 57 -9.39 4.00 35.12
CA LEU A 57 -10.36 3.48 34.17
C LEU A 57 -10.97 2.17 34.67
N ALA A 58 -10.17 1.28 35.28
CA ALA A 58 -10.66 0.04 35.87
C ALA A 58 -11.67 0.27 37.01
N GLU A 59 -11.44 1.28 37.86
CA GLU A 59 -12.38 1.66 38.92
C GLU A 59 -13.68 2.23 38.36
N ARG A 60 -13.61 3.06 37.32
CA ARG A 60 -14.80 3.59 36.64
C ARG A 60 -15.59 2.48 35.95
N LEU A 61 -14.92 1.53 35.29
CA LEU A 61 -15.55 0.34 34.70
C LEU A 61 -16.23 -0.52 35.76
N ALA A 62 -15.57 -0.74 36.90
CA ALA A 62 -16.12 -1.52 38.01
C ALA A 62 -17.38 -0.89 38.59
N ALA A 63 -17.36 0.44 38.78
CA ALA A 63 -18.50 1.19 39.32
C ALA A 63 -19.71 1.22 38.37
N SER A 64 -19.46 1.24 37.05
CA SER A 64 -20.50 1.44 36.05
C SER A 64 -21.05 0.13 35.48
N VAL A 65 -20.17 -0.74 35.01
CA VAL A 65 -20.52 -1.97 34.30
C VAL A 65 -20.53 -3.16 35.26
N GLY A 66 -19.77 -3.09 36.37
CA GLY A 66 -19.65 -4.13 37.39
C GLY A 66 -18.30 -4.85 37.34
N ALA A 67 -18.22 -6.01 38.01
CA ALA A 67 -16.96 -6.70 38.32
C ALA A 67 -16.02 -5.86 39.20
N THR A 68 -14.76 -6.28 39.34
CA THR A 68 -13.76 -5.57 40.16
C THR A 68 -12.77 -4.81 39.28
N ALA A 69 -12.16 -3.74 39.78
CA ALA A 69 -11.06 -3.07 39.06
C ALA A 69 -9.92 -4.05 38.71
N ARG A 70 -9.63 -5.00 39.61
CA ARG A 70 -8.65 -6.07 39.37
C ARG A 70 -9.03 -6.95 38.19
N PHE A 71 -10.32 -7.28 38.04
CA PHE A 71 -10.81 -8.04 36.89
C PHE A 71 -10.53 -7.30 35.58
N TRP A 72 -10.84 -6.01 35.49
CA TRP A 72 -10.62 -5.22 34.26
C TRP A 72 -9.14 -5.09 33.89
N ILE A 73 -8.26 -4.87 34.87
CA ILE A 73 -6.81 -4.85 34.65
C ILE A 73 -6.31 -6.21 34.15
N ASN A 74 -6.75 -7.30 34.78
CA ASN A 74 -6.39 -8.64 34.34
C ASN A 74 -6.93 -8.92 32.93
N ARG A 75 -8.15 -8.48 32.62
CA ARG A 75 -8.78 -8.66 31.31
C ARG A 75 -8.02 -7.96 30.18
N ASP A 76 -7.53 -6.75 30.43
CA ASP A 76 -6.64 -6.03 29.51
C ASP A 76 -5.29 -6.74 29.37
N ARG A 77 -4.66 -7.16 30.48
CA ARG A 77 -3.40 -7.92 30.42
C ARG A 77 -3.54 -9.21 29.60
N ASP A 78 -4.61 -9.97 29.84
CA ASP A 78 -4.85 -11.24 29.17
C ASP A 78 -5.16 -11.02 27.67
N TYR A 79 -5.90 -9.96 27.33
CA TYR A 79 -6.11 -9.53 25.94
C TYR A 79 -4.79 -9.21 25.22
N GLN A 80 -3.87 -8.51 25.88
CA GLN A 80 -2.60 -8.12 25.28
C GLN A 80 -1.67 -9.32 25.09
N ALA A 81 -1.70 -10.28 26.03
CA ALA A 81 -1.01 -11.56 25.87
C ALA A 81 -1.58 -12.38 24.69
N GLN A 82 -2.90 -12.33 24.47
CA GLN A 82 -3.54 -12.98 23.31
C GLN A 82 -3.14 -12.32 21.99
N LEU A 83 -3.13 -10.99 21.92
CA LEU A 83 -2.64 -10.25 20.75
C LEU A 83 -1.19 -10.60 20.44
N GLU A 84 -0.33 -10.64 21.46
CA GLU A 84 1.07 -11.02 21.33
C GLU A 84 1.22 -12.44 20.76
N LYS A 85 0.46 -13.40 21.28
CA LYS A 85 0.46 -14.78 20.79
C LYS A 85 -0.01 -14.86 19.33
N ALA A 86 -1.08 -14.17 18.98
CA ALA A 86 -1.65 -14.15 17.63
C ALA A 86 -0.69 -13.49 16.63
N ALA A 87 -0.07 -12.38 17.01
CA ALA A 87 0.93 -11.69 16.19
C ALA A 87 2.16 -12.58 15.94
N ASN A 88 2.66 -13.27 16.97
CA ASN A 88 3.76 -14.21 16.82
C ASN A 88 3.41 -15.36 15.86
N LYS A 89 2.17 -15.88 15.91
CA LYS A 89 1.67 -16.89 14.96
C LYS A 89 1.72 -16.36 13.52
N LEU A 90 1.21 -15.15 13.27
CA LEU A 90 1.26 -14.50 11.96
C LEU A 90 2.70 -14.33 11.44
N THR A 91 3.61 -13.80 12.26
CA THR A 91 5.01 -13.58 11.83
C THR A 91 5.85 -14.86 11.79
N SER A 92 5.33 -15.98 12.30
CA SER A 92 5.98 -17.29 12.19
C SER A 92 5.69 -17.99 10.87
N SER A 93 4.49 -17.77 10.29
CA SER A 93 4.12 -18.29 8.97
C SER A 93 4.60 -17.42 7.82
N MET A 94 4.89 -16.14 8.06
CA MET A 94 5.30 -15.19 7.02
C MET A 94 6.38 -14.23 7.52
N LYS A 95 7.36 -13.91 6.67
CA LYS A 95 8.48 -13.03 7.05
C LYS A 95 8.22 -11.59 6.66
N PHE A 96 8.51 -10.68 7.58
CA PHE A 96 8.41 -9.24 7.35
C PHE A 96 9.79 -8.55 7.37
N PRO A 97 10.00 -7.52 6.54
CA PRO A 97 11.26 -6.77 6.48
C PRO A 97 11.36 -5.73 7.62
N ILE A 98 11.40 -6.19 8.88
CA ILE A 98 11.31 -5.35 10.10
C ILE A 98 12.21 -4.11 10.06
N SER A 99 13.49 -4.28 9.70
CA SER A 99 14.44 -3.15 9.65
C SER A 99 14.04 -2.06 8.66
N ASP A 100 13.41 -2.43 7.54
CA ASP A 100 12.91 -1.46 6.57
C ASP A 100 11.63 -0.79 7.09
N LEU A 101 10.73 -1.54 7.73
CA LEU A 101 9.51 -0.98 8.33
C LEU A 101 9.84 0.06 9.42
N GLU A 102 10.83 -0.21 10.27
CA GLU A 102 11.34 0.75 11.26
C GLU A 102 11.98 1.95 10.56
N ARG A 103 12.86 1.73 9.58
CA ARG A 103 13.56 2.81 8.84
C ARG A 103 12.59 3.73 8.09
N PHE A 104 11.47 3.19 7.60
CA PHE A 104 10.43 3.97 6.94
C PHE A 104 9.46 4.63 7.93
N GLY A 105 9.58 4.33 9.23
CA GLY A 105 8.72 4.86 10.28
C GLY A 105 7.32 4.26 10.30
N TRP A 106 7.12 3.10 9.67
CA TRP A 106 5.84 2.38 9.64
C TRP A 106 5.56 1.65 10.95
N ILE A 107 6.62 1.17 11.60
CA ILE A 107 6.56 0.59 12.95
C ILE A 107 7.58 1.27 13.87
N ASN A 108 7.31 1.24 15.17
CA ASN A 108 8.25 1.67 16.20
C ASN A 108 8.05 0.82 17.48
N PRO A 109 8.48 -0.46 17.48
CA PRO A 109 8.23 -1.38 18.59
C PRO A 109 8.77 -0.85 19.92
N ARG A 110 9.97 -0.25 19.89
CA ARG A 110 10.67 0.26 21.08
C ARG A 110 9.96 1.42 21.75
N ARG A 111 9.28 2.28 21.00
CA ARG A 111 8.53 3.41 21.55
C ARG A 111 7.31 2.95 22.35
N TYR A 112 6.77 1.78 22.03
CA TYR A 112 5.51 1.28 22.58
C TYR A 112 5.67 0.00 23.42
N ASP A 113 6.92 -0.36 23.77
CA ASP A 113 7.25 -1.58 24.51
C ASP A 113 6.52 -2.82 23.94
N ALA A 114 6.50 -2.92 22.60
CA ALA A 114 5.85 -3.99 21.86
C ALA A 114 6.91 -4.87 21.19
N SER A 115 6.61 -6.15 21.02
CA SER A 115 7.43 -7.00 20.15
C SER A 115 7.32 -6.54 18.69
N ASP A 116 8.29 -6.94 17.87
CA ASP A 116 8.25 -6.70 16.42
C ASP A 116 6.98 -7.29 15.80
N ALA A 117 6.58 -8.49 16.26
CA ALA A 117 5.38 -9.18 15.78
C ALA A 117 4.13 -8.35 16.05
N LEU A 118 3.94 -7.88 17.28
CA LEU A 118 2.78 -7.07 17.64
C LEU A 118 2.79 -5.71 16.94
N ALA A 119 3.97 -5.10 16.77
CA ALA A 119 4.10 -3.84 16.03
C ALA A 119 3.71 -4.00 14.56
N VAL A 120 4.09 -5.10 13.92
CA VAL A 120 3.68 -5.44 12.54
C VAL A 120 2.18 -5.67 12.45
N ALA A 121 1.60 -6.50 13.32
CA ALA A 121 0.17 -6.79 13.33
C ALA A 121 -0.66 -5.49 13.49
N ARG A 122 -0.26 -4.62 14.42
CA ARG A 122 -0.86 -3.29 14.61
C ARG A 122 -0.76 -2.42 13.37
N PHE A 123 0.43 -2.35 12.74
CA PHE A 123 0.61 -1.57 11.51
C PHE A 123 -0.31 -2.06 10.38
N LEU A 124 -0.38 -3.37 10.19
CA LEU A 124 -1.27 -4.02 9.23
C LEU A 124 -2.77 -3.86 9.56
N GLY A 125 -3.10 -3.45 10.79
CA GLY A 125 -4.47 -3.32 11.25
C GLY A 125 -5.18 -4.66 11.47
N VAL A 126 -4.43 -5.70 11.86
CA VAL A 126 -4.94 -7.07 12.06
C VAL A 126 -4.68 -7.51 13.51
N LYS A 127 -5.61 -8.25 14.11
CA LYS A 127 -5.48 -8.78 15.49
C LYS A 127 -5.19 -10.27 15.50
N THR A 128 -5.60 -10.99 14.46
CA THR A 128 -5.40 -12.44 14.31
C THR A 128 -4.88 -12.81 12.91
N PRO A 129 -4.32 -14.01 12.72
CA PRO A 129 -4.03 -14.54 11.39
C PRO A 129 -5.29 -14.62 10.51
N ALA A 130 -6.46 -14.95 11.06
CA ALA A 130 -7.69 -14.97 10.29
C ALA A 130 -8.10 -13.58 9.80
N ASP A 131 -7.88 -12.53 10.59
CA ASP A 131 -8.09 -11.13 10.16
C ASP A 131 -7.13 -10.76 9.01
N PHE A 132 -5.91 -11.31 9.03
CA PHE A 132 -4.95 -11.12 7.96
C PHE A 132 -5.43 -11.81 6.68
N ASP A 133 -5.86 -13.07 6.76
CA ASP A 133 -6.37 -13.83 5.62
C ASP A 133 -7.65 -13.18 5.05
N GLU A 134 -8.54 -12.66 5.90
CA GLU A 134 -9.74 -11.93 5.45
C GLU A 134 -9.37 -10.64 4.71
N ARG A 135 -8.35 -9.92 5.18
CA ARG A 135 -7.98 -8.61 4.64
C ARG A 135 -7.05 -8.70 3.42
N TYR A 136 -6.15 -9.68 3.41
CA TYR A 136 -5.05 -9.80 2.45
C TYR A 136 -5.04 -11.16 1.75
N GLY A 137 -5.99 -12.06 1.98
CA GLY A 137 -6.04 -13.36 1.34
C GLY A 137 -6.15 -13.28 -0.19
N GLU A 138 -6.97 -12.36 -0.72
CA GLU A 138 -7.04 -12.12 -2.17
C GLU A 138 -5.69 -11.62 -2.72
N LEU A 139 -5.01 -10.74 -1.98
CA LEU A 139 -3.66 -10.27 -2.31
C LEU A 139 -2.65 -11.44 -2.32
N GLU A 140 -2.77 -12.36 -1.35
CA GLU A 140 -1.93 -13.55 -1.24
C GLU A 140 -2.17 -14.54 -2.39
N GLU A 141 -3.43 -14.84 -2.71
CA GLU A 141 -3.81 -15.72 -3.83
C GLU A 141 -3.25 -15.20 -5.16
N ALA A 142 -3.42 -13.90 -5.38
CA ALA A 142 -2.93 -13.22 -6.56
C ALA A 142 -1.38 -13.21 -6.66
N LEU A 143 -0.68 -13.20 -5.53
CA LEU A 143 0.78 -13.35 -5.48
C LEU A 143 1.23 -14.82 -5.63
N ALA A 144 0.43 -15.78 -5.16
CA ALA A 144 0.74 -17.21 -5.09
C ALA A 144 0.97 -17.88 -6.44
N PHE A 145 0.49 -17.29 -7.53
CA PHE A 145 0.75 -17.77 -8.89
C PHE A 145 2.19 -17.54 -9.37
N ARG A 146 2.98 -16.65 -8.73
CA ARG A 146 4.36 -16.30 -9.14
C ARG A 146 5.46 -17.11 -8.43
N ARG A 147 5.20 -18.40 -8.13
CA ARG A 147 6.03 -19.23 -7.20
C ARG A 147 7.54 -19.19 -7.44
N SER A 148 8.27 -18.83 -6.37
CA SER A 148 9.72 -18.99 -6.18
C SER A 148 10.03 -19.38 -4.72
N ALA A 149 11.27 -19.71 -4.38
CA ALA A 149 11.68 -20.08 -3.02
C ALA A 149 11.68 -18.90 -2.00
N THR A 150 11.43 -17.67 -2.45
CA THR A 150 11.37 -16.45 -1.60
C THR A 150 9.96 -15.98 -1.27
N PHE A 151 8.95 -16.80 -1.58
CA PHE A 151 7.53 -16.47 -1.52
C PHE A 151 7.05 -15.85 -0.19
N ASP A 152 7.38 -16.45 0.96
CA ASP A 152 6.91 -15.96 2.27
C ASP A 152 7.44 -14.56 2.63
N LEU A 153 8.65 -14.20 2.14
CA LEU A 153 9.19 -12.85 2.34
C LEU A 153 8.53 -11.85 1.39
N GLU A 154 8.14 -12.30 0.20
CA GLU A 154 7.45 -11.47 -0.79
C GLU A 154 6.07 -11.07 -0.28
N ILE A 155 5.27 -12.00 0.25
CA ILE A 155 3.92 -11.68 0.77
C ILE A 155 4.00 -10.69 1.94
N GLY A 156 4.90 -10.90 2.91
CA GLY A 156 5.01 -10.00 4.06
C GLY A 156 5.48 -8.60 3.67
N ALA A 157 6.43 -8.52 2.73
CA ALA A 157 6.90 -7.24 2.20
C ALA A 157 5.83 -6.53 1.35
N VAL A 158 5.06 -7.26 0.54
CA VAL A 158 3.97 -6.71 -0.28
C VAL A 158 2.81 -6.26 0.61
N SER A 159 2.39 -7.06 1.59
CA SER A 159 1.32 -6.71 2.53
C SER A 159 1.65 -5.44 3.32
N ALA A 160 2.89 -5.32 3.79
CA ALA A 160 3.35 -4.13 4.48
C ALA A 160 3.37 -2.90 3.56
N TRP A 161 3.84 -3.05 2.32
CA TRP A 161 3.84 -1.97 1.34
C TRP A 161 2.41 -1.55 0.96
N TYR A 162 1.52 -2.51 0.72
CA TYR A 162 0.13 -2.28 0.41
C TYR A 162 -0.58 -1.54 1.56
N ARG A 163 -0.33 -1.94 2.81
CA ARG A 163 -0.84 -1.20 3.98
C ARG A 163 -0.36 0.24 4.02
N ALA A 164 0.93 0.49 3.72
CA ALA A 164 1.44 1.85 3.63
C ALA A 164 0.72 2.66 2.54
N VAL A 165 0.44 2.04 1.38
CA VAL A 165 -0.35 2.65 0.30
C VAL A 165 -1.76 3.00 0.78
N GLU A 166 -2.47 2.10 1.46
CA GLU A 166 -3.80 2.37 2.00
C GLU A 166 -3.80 3.62 2.90
N LEU A 167 -2.83 3.68 3.83
CA LEU A 167 -2.70 4.78 4.78
C LEU A 167 -2.35 6.11 4.11
N GLU A 168 -1.48 6.11 3.11
CA GLU A 168 -1.13 7.32 2.36
C GLU A 168 -2.30 7.79 1.49
N CYS A 169 -2.96 6.89 0.76
CA CYS A 169 -4.10 7.22 -0.09
C CYS A 169 -5.31 7.72 0.70
N ALA A 170 -5.55 7.18 1.90
CA ALA A 170 -6.65 7.63 2.78
C ALA A 170 -6.52 9.10 3.19
N ARG A 171 -5.30 9.66 3.23
CA ARG A 171 -5.04 11.07 3.58
C ARG A 171 -5.26 12.02 2.41
N LEU A 172 -5.22 11.52 1.18
CA LEU A 172 -5.35 12.35 -0.01
C LEU A 172 -6.81 12.77 -0.21
N LYS A 173 -7.03 14.04 -0.54
CA LYS A 173 -8.33 14.52 -1.03
C LYS A 173 -8.31 14.51 -2.56
N VAL A 174 -9.27 13.84 -3.16
CA VAL A 174 -9.42 13.72 -4.62
C VAL A 174 -10.86 14.02 -5.01
N SER A 175 -11.06 14.37 -6.28
CA SER A 175 -12.40 14.53 -6.87
C SER A 175 -13.08 13.17 -7.05
N ASP A 176 -14.32 13.16 -7.54
CA ASP A 176 -14.95 11.93 -7.98
C ASP A 176 -14.21 11.35 -9.20
N TRP A 177 -14.14 10.02 -9.26
CA TRP A 177 -13.48 9.30 -10.35
C TRP A 177 -14.11 9.67 -11.71
N SER A 178 -13.28 10.17 -12.62
CA SER A 178 -13.69 10.53 -13.98
C SER A 178 -12.70 9.95 -14.99
N PRO A 179 -13.02 8.81 -15.63
CA PRO A 179 -12.19 8.20 -16.67
C PRO A 179 -11.88 9.16 -17.83
N THR A 180 -12.86 9.98 -18.22
CA THR A 180 -12.70 10.99 -19.28
C THR A 180 -11.67 12.04 -18.90
N ARG A 181 -11.79 12.63 -17.70
CA ARG A 181 -10.83 13.65 -17.22
C ARG A 181 -9.45 13.04 -17.02
N PHE A 182 -9.38 11.81 -16.49
CA PHE A 182 -8.10 11.14 -16.34
C PHE A 182 -7.40 10.93 -17.68
N THR A 183 -8.14 10.48 -18.70
CA THR A 183 -7.63 10.33 -20.07
C THR A 183 -7.11 11.64 -20.65
N GLU A 184 -7.79 12.76 -20.39
CA GLU A 184 -7.34 14.10 -20.78
C GLU A 184 -6.05 14.50 -20.05
N ASN A 185 -6.04 14.36 -18.71
CA ASN A 185 -4.90 14.68 -17.86
C ASN A 185 -3.67 13.81 -18.15
N LEU A 186 -3.84 12.57 -18.62
CA LEU A 186 -2.73 11.71 -19.05
C LEU A 186 -1.89 12.34 -20.17
N ARG A 187 -2.47 13.20 -21.02
CA ARG A 187 -1.73 13.93 -22.06
C ARG A 187 -0.78 14.97 -21.45
N GLU A 188 -1.22 15.64 -20.38
CA GLU A 188 -0.41 16.59 -19.64
C GLU A 188 0.64 15.88 -18.79
N ILE A 189 0.26 14.80 -18.09
CA ILE A 189 1.17 13.96 -17.31
C ILE A 189 2.30 13.42 -18.20
N ARG A 190 1.98 12.99 -19.42
CA ARG A 190 2.99 12.56 -20.40
C ARG A 190 4.08 13.62 -20.65
N SER A 191 3.73 14.90 -20.59
CA SER A 191 4.68 15.99 -20.76
C SER A 191 5.63 16.16 -19.56
N LEU A 192 5.20 15.76 -18.36
CA LEU A 192 6.00 15.76 -17.13
C LEU A 192 7.19 14.80 -17.20
N THR A 193 7.13 13.80 -18.08
CA THR A 193 8.23 12.84 -18.28
C THR A 193 9.55 13.52 -18.67
N ARG A 194 9.51 14.75 -19.19
CA ARG A 194 10.70 15.54 -19.55
C ARG A 194 11.38 16.21 -18.35
N LEU A 195 10.68 16.33 -17.23
CA LEU A 195 11.22 16.88 -15.98
C LEU A 195 12.13 15.83 -15.35
N ARG A 196 13.32 16.27 -14.92
CA ARG A 196 14.37 15.34 -14.45
C ARG A 196 14.36 15.18 -12.94
N GLN A 197 13.85 16.17 -12.22
CA GLN A 197 13.80 16.17 -10.76
C GLN A 197 12.45 15.65 -10.30
N PRO A 198 12.38 14.61 -9.45
CA PRO A 198 11.11 14.14 -8.89
C PRO A 198 10.31 15.23 -8.18
N SER A 199 10.97 16.16 -7.49
CA SER A 199 10.32 17.32 -6.87
C SER A 199 9.59 18.24 -7.87
N GLU A 200 9.98 18.25 -9.14
CA GLU A 200 9.33 19.04 -10.20
C GLU A 200 8.11 18.34 -10.79
N PHE A 201 8.09 16.99 -10.86
CA PHE A 201 6.99 16.26 -11.52
C PHE A 201 6.02 15.56 -10.56
N LEU A 202 6.44 15.16 -9.35
CA LEU A 202 5.59 14.39 -8.45
C LEU A 202 4.39 15.21 -7.97
N ASN A 203 4.58 16.48 -7.62
CA ASN A 203 3.47 17.33 -7.18
C ASN A 203 2.46 17.60 -8.30
N PRO A 204 2.85 18.05 -9.51
CA PRO A 204 1.91 18.15 -10.64
C PRO A 204 1.23 16.82 -10.99
N LEU A 205 1.96 15.70 -10.94
CA LEU A 205 1.41 14.36 -11.16
C LEU A 205 0.29 14.03 -10.15
N THR A 206 0.54 14.21 -8.86
CA THR A 206 -0.46 13.98 -7.81
C THR A 206 -1.69 14.87 -7.99
N LEU A 207 -1.50 16.15 -8.36
CA LEU A 207 -2.61 17.08 -8.58
C LEU A 207 -3.48 16.67 -9.78
N LEU A 208 -2.87 16.39 -10.93
CA LEU A 208 -3.60 15.95 -12.14
C LEU A 208 -4.36 14.64 -11.91
N CYS A 209 -3.77 13.71 -11.15
CA CYS A 209 -4.45 12.49 -10.69
C CYS A 209 -5.64 12.83 -9.78
N ALA A 210 -5.43 13.67 -8.76
CA ALA A 210 -6.46 14.02 -7.78
C ALA A 210 -7.66 14.74 -8.41
N GLU A 211 -7.43 15.61 -9.39
CA GLU A 211 -8.48 16.29 -10.17
C GLU A 211 -9.35 15.31 -10.95
N SER A 212 -8.81 14.14 -11.30
CA SER A 212 -9.49 13.06 -12.01
C SER A 212 -10.10 12.01 -11.08
N GLY A 213 -9.96 12.20 -9.76
CA GLY A 213 -10.40 11.26 -8.74
C GLY A 213 -9.48 10.06 -8.50
N VAL A 214 -8.21 10.17 -8.92
CA VAL A 214 -7.17 9.16 -8.68
C VAL A 214 -6.31 9.57 -7.48
N ALA A 215 -6.28 8.72 -6.45
CA ALA A 215 -5.32 8.81 -5.36
C ALA A 215 -3.98 8.24 -5.81
N PHE A 216 -3.13 9.11 -6.34
CA PHE A 216 -1.75 8.72 -6.67
C PHE A 216 -0.83 8.88 -5.46
N CYS A 217 -0.10 7.82 -5.11
CA CYS A 217 0.97 7.88 -4.12
C CYS A 217 2.24 7.16 -4.61
N LEU A 218 3.38 7.61 -4.10
CA LEU A 218 4.67 7.00 -4.34
C LEU A 218 5.21 6.52 -2.99
N VAL A 219 5.29 5.20 -2.81
CA VAL A 219 5.65 4.59 -1.54
C VAL A 219 6.84 3.68 -1.75
N ARG A 220 7.95 3.95 -1.06
CA ARG A 220 9.18 3.15 -1.17
C ARG A 220 8.89 1.69 -0.82
N ALA A 221 9.29 0.77 -1.71
CA ALA A 221 9.20 -0.65 -1.43
C ALA A 221 10.20 -1.08 -0.34
N PRO A 222 9.77 -1.89 0.64
CA PRO A 222 10.69 -2.58 1.52
C PRO A 222 11.40 -3.73 0.78
N ALA A 223 12.53 -4.18 1.33
CA ALA A 223 13.27 -5.32 0.82
C ALA A 223 12.35 -6.54 0.70
N GLY A 224 12.46 -7.24 -0.44
CA GLY A 224 11.62 -8.39 -0.75
C GLY A 224 10.33 -8.06 -1.50
N CYS A 225 9.86 -6.81 -1.55
CA CYS A 225 8.64 -6.47 -2.30
C CYS A 225 8.92 -6.42 -3.82
N PRO A 226 8.39 -7.36 -4.64
CA PRO A 226 8.68 -7.45 -6.07
C PRO A 226 7.88 -6.48 -6.94
N VAL A 227 6.86 -5.85 -6.37
CA VAL A 227 5.86 -5.05 -7.08
C VAL A 227 6.46 -3.72 -7.58
N SER A 228 6.06 -3.30 -8.78
CA SER A 228 6.44 -2.00 -9.34
C SER A 228 5.37 -0.93 -9.13
N GLY A 229 4.11 -1.36 -9.11
CA GLY A 229 2.96 -0.54 -8.81
C GLY A 229 1.69 -1.37 -8.66
N ILE A 230 0.61 -0.70 -8.29
CA ILE A 230 -0.75 -1.23 -8.30
C ILE A 230 -1.72 -0.16 -8.81
N ALA A 231 -2.80 -0.63 -9.42
CA ALA A 231 -4.01 0.12 -9.74
C ALA A 231 -5.20 -0.60 -9.09
N GLN A 232 -6.13 0.14 -8.47
CA GLN A 232 -7.36 -0.45 -7.94
C GLN A 232 -8.49 0.56 -7.69
N MET A 233 -9.72 0.03 -7.60
CA MET A 233 -10.90 0.78 -7.18
C MET A 233 -11.23 0.41 -5.73
N VAL A 234 -11.10 1.36 -4.80
CA VAL A 234 -11.41 1.16 -3.38
C VAL A 234 -12.59 2.06 -3.01
N ASN A 235 -13.74 1.49 -2.67
CA ASN A 235 -14.95 2.24 -2.29
C ASN A 235 -15.33 3.34 -3.29
N GLY A 236 -15.28 3.04 -4.60
CA GLY A 236 -15.59 3.99 -5.67
C GLY A 236 -14.48 5.00 -5.99
N ARG A 237 -13.33 4.88 -5.34
CA ARG A 237 -12.16 5.76 -5.54
C ARG A 237 -11.04 5.03 -6.26
N ALA A 238 -10.50 5.64 -7.31
CA ALA A 238 -9.37 5.09 -8.03
C ALA A 238 -8.06 5.33 -7.27
N VAL A 239 -7.17 4.34 -7.25
CA VAL A 239 -5.86 4.38 -6.60
C VAL A 239 -4.80 3.97 -7.61
N ILE A 240 -3.70 4.71 -7.68
CA ILE A 240 -2.45 4.27 -8.30
C ILE A 240 -1.34 4.43 -7.27
N ALA A 241 -0.59 3.38 -7.02
CA ALA A 241 0.59 3.46 -6.19
C ALA A 241 1.80 2.85 -6.86
N LEU A 242 2.97 3.48 -6.74
CA LEU A 242 4.22 2.99 -7.32
C LEU A 242 5.29 2.79 -6.28
N THR A 243 6.20 1.85 -6.53
CA THR A 243 7.38 1.58 -5.68
C THR A 243 8.65 2.28 -6.14
N SER A 244 8.72 2.67 -7.42
CA SER A 244 9.96 3.12 -8.08
C SER A 244 11.13 2.12 -7.91
N ARG A 245 10.84 0.82 -7.90
CA ARG A 245 11.81 -0.28 -7.65
C ARG A 245 13.11 -0.17 -8.45
N HIS A 246 13.03 0.20 -9.72
CA HIS A 246 14.19 0.26 -10.63
C HIS A 246 14.95 1.59 -10.63
N LEU A 247 14.40 2.61 -9.94
CA LEU A 247 15.03 3.92 -9.75
C LEU A 247 15.51 4.57 -11.06
N THR A 248 14.79 4.38 -12.15
CA THR A 248 15.01 5.07 -13.42
C THR A 248 13.71 5.63 -13.96
N ASP A 249 13.80 6.74 -14.70
CA ASP A 249 12.64 7.43 -15.25
C ASP A 249 11.82 6.57 -16.22
N ASP A 250 12.49 5.78 -17.06
CA ASP A 250 11.81 4.90 -18.00
C ASP A 250 10.93 3.85 -17.31
N HIS A 251 11.42 3.24 -16.24
CA HIS A 251 10.64 2.29 -15.44
C HIS A 251 9.53 2.98 -14.64
N PHE A 252 9.84 4.11 -13.97
CA PHE A 252 8.83 4.86 -13.20
C PHE A 252 7.63 5.26 -14.06
N TRP A 253 7.89 5.90 -15.21
CA TRP A 253 6.83 6.40 -16.08
C TRP A 253 6.11 5.27 -16.82
N PHE A 254 6.83 4.21 -17.22
CA PHE A 254 6.16 3.03 -17.81
C PHE A 254 5.21 2.38 -16.80
N SER A 255 5.64 2.15 -15.56
CA SER A 255 4.78 1.61 -14.51
C SER A 255 3.58 2.53 -14.26
N PHE A 256 3.77 3.84 -14.14
CA PHE A 256 2.65 4.78 -13.99
C PHE A 256 1.61 4.64 -15.11
N PHE A 257 2.04 4.64 -16.37
CA PHE A 257 1.11 4.55 -17.51
C PHE A 257 0.48 3.17 -17.65
N HIS A 258 1.17 2.12 -17.21
CA HIS A 258 0.64 0.76 -17.14
C HIS A 258 -0.51 0.68 -16.11
N GLU A 259 -0.28 1.17 -14.88
CA GLU A 259 -1.34 1.25 -13.86
C GLU A 259 -2.52 2.13 -14.31
N ALA A 260 -2.24 3.24 -15.02
CA ALA A 260 -3.28 4.07 -15.60
C ALA A 260 -4.10 3.32 -16.68
N GLY A 261 -3.46 2.43 -17.44
CA GLY A 261 -4.10 1.54 -18.38
C GLY A 261 -5.06 0.57 -17.68
N HIS A 262 -4.64 -0.04 -16.57
CA HIS A 262 -5.52 -0.88 -15.75
C HIS A 262 -6.76 -0.11 -15.29
N LEU A 263 -6.60 1.09 -14.72
CA LEU A 263 -7.74 1.91 -14.30
C LEU A 263 -8.74 2.23 -15.42
N LEU A 264 -8.27 2.45 -16.65
CA LEU A 264 -9.12 2.91 -17.75
C LEU A 264 -9.73 1.77 -18.57
N LEU A 265 -9.01 0.66 -18.73
CA LEU A 265 -9.44 -0.45 -19.56
C LEU A 265 -10.15 -1.53 -18.75
N HIS A 266 -9.81 -1.64 -17.46
CA HIS A 266 -10.18 -2.78 -16.63
C HIS A 266 -10.91 -2.36 -15.35
N SER A 267 -11.48 -1.14 -15.28
CA SER A 267 -12.12 -0.55 -14.08
C SER A 267 -13.09 -1.47 -13.33
N ASP A 268 -13.78 -2.34 -14.06
CA ASP A 268 -14.82 -3.24 -13.52
C ASP A 268 -14.25 -4.57 -13.01
N GLN A 269 -12.94 -4.78 -13.17
CA GLN A 269 -12.18 -5.97 -12.74
C GLN A 269 -11.13 -5.65 -11.67
N ILE A 270 -11.01 -4.39 -11.23
CA ILE A 270 -9.90 -3.98 -10.34
C ILE A 270 -10.24 -4.17 -8.86
N GLY A 271 -10.10 -5.41 -8.38
CA GLY A 271 -9.81 -5.73 -6.99
C GLY A 271 -8.31 -5.61 -6.69
N ILE A 272 -7.83 -6.13 -5.56
CA ILE A 272 -6.39 -6.31 -5.31
C ILE A 272 -5.88 -7.44 -6.22
N ASP A 273 -5.94 -7.22 -7.52
CA ASP A 273 -5.59 -8.20 -8.53
C ASP A 273 -4.10 -8.07 -8.79
N VAL A 274 -3.31 -8.80 -8.00
CA VAL A 274 -1.98 -9.23 -8.45
C VAL A 274 -2.10 -10.31 -9.55
N ASP A 275 -3.33 -10.80 -9.76
CA ASP A 275 -3.85 -11.44 -10.95
C ASP A 275 -4.61 -10.39 -11.76
N ALA A 276 -3.89 -9.48 -12.42
CA ALA A 276 -4.32 -9.27 -13.79
C ALA A 276 -4.44 -10.68 -14.39
N LYS A 277 -5.69 -11.12 -14.63
CA LYS A 277 -5.92 -12.23 -15.55
C LYS A 277 -4.96 -11.97 -16.72
N ALA A 278 -4.32 -13.02 -17.24
CA ALA A 278 -3.52 -12.88 -18.46
C ALA A 278 -4.26 -12.05 -19.55
N ASP A 279 -5.60 -12.02 -19.47
CA ASP A 279 -6.52 -11.08 -20.08
C ASP A 279 -6.44 -9.66 -19.46
N GLY A 280 -5.40 -8.89 -19.79
CA GLY A 280 -5.38 -7.44 -19.52
C GLY A 280 -4.00 -6.81 -19.37
N GLU A 281 -3.00 -7.58 -18.92
CA GLU A 281 -1.59 -7.15 -18.83
C GLU A 281 -1.05 -6.67 -20.17
N ASP A 282 -1.31 -7.42 -21.24
CA ASP A 282 -0.86 -7.06 -22.58
C ASP A 282 -1.53 -5.77 -23.08
N GLU A 283 -2.80 -5.56 -22.74
CA GLU A 283 -3.52 -4.32 -23.08
C GLU A 283 -3.02 -3.12 -22.28
N ALA A 284 -2.73 -3.28 -20.99
CA ALA A 284 -2.13 -2.24 -20.17
C ALA A 284 -0.69 -1.90 -20.63
N ASN A 285 0.09 -2.92 -21.01
CA ASN A 285 1.40 -2.76 -21.63
C ASN A 285 1.32 -2.01 -22.98
N GLU A 286 0.35 -2.36 -23.82
CA GLU A 286 0.10 -1.68 -25.09
C GLU A 286 -0.37 -0.24 -24.87
N PHE A 287 -1.27 -0.01 -23.91
CA PHE A 287 -1.73 1.32 -23.51
C PHE A 287 -0.56 2.21 -23.09
N ALA A 288 0.28 1.72 -22.19
CA ALA A 288 1.47 2.45 -21.73
C ALA A 288 2.43 2.75 -22.90
N ARG A 289 2.69 1.76 -23.76
CA ARG A 289 3.53 1.92 -24.95
C ARG A 289 3.00 3.01 -25.88
N ASP A 290 1.72 2.96 -26.21
CA ASP A 290 1.09 3.86 -27.17
C ASP A 290 0.92 5.28 -26.61
N LEU A 291 0.76 5.40 -25.29
CA LEU A 291 0.78 6.69 -24.61
C LEU A 291 2.19 7.29 -24.64
N ILE A 292 3.24 6.50 -24.37
CA ILE A 292 4.63 6.99 -24.42
C ILE A 292 5.00 7.37 -25.87
N VAL A 293 4.80 6.45 -26.82
CA VAL A 293 5.12 6.63 -28.24
C VAL A 293 3.83 6.56 -29.06
N PRO A 294 3.31 7.70 -29.52
CA PRO A 294 2.10 7.72 -30.33
C PRO A 294 2.20 6.77 -31.52
N LYS A 295 1.10 6.07 -31.86
CA LYS A 295 1.06 5.09 -32.96
C LYS A 295 1.66 5.63 -34.27
N SER A 296 1.41 6.91 -34.58
CA SER A 296 1.95 7.59 -35.78
C SER A 296 3.48 7.69 -35.81
N SER A 297 4.15 7.60 -34.67
CA SER A 297 5.60 7.70 -34.51
C SER A 297 6.28 6.34 -34.34
N TRP A 298 5.53 5.24 -34.25
CA TRP A 298 6.08 3.90 -34.02
C TRP A 298 6.96 3.41 -35.17
N SER A 299 6.52 3.62 -36.41
CA SER A 299 7.32 3.29 -37.60
C SER A 299 8.66 4.05 -37.61
N LYS A 300 8.64 5.34 -37.24
CA LYS A 300 9.85 6.17 -37.12
C LYS A 300 10.77 5.70 -35.98
N LEU A 301 10.23 5.23 -34.86
CA LEU A 301 11.03 4.62 -33.79
C LEU A 301 11.70 3.33 -34.28
N MET A 302 10.94 2.47 -34.97
CA MET A 302 11.42 1.20 -35.51
C MET A 302 12.34 1.38 -36.72
N SER A 303 12.37 2.52 -37.40
CA SER A 303 13.35 2.79 -38.47
C SER A 303 14.51 3.66 -37.99
N LEU A 304 14.58 3.99 -36.69
CA LEU A 304 15.60 4.88 -36.15
C LEU A 304 16.99 4.26 -36.26
N ASP A 305 17.91 4.98 -36.90
CA ASP A 305 19.34 4.70 -36.78
C ASP A 305 19.77 5.00 -35.35
N VAL A 306 20.17 3.99 -34.58
CA VAL A 306 20.27 4.07 -33.13
C VAL A 306 21.58 4.76 -32.74
N SER A 307 21.47 6.02 -32.33
CA SER A 307 22.57 6.82 -31.78
C SER A 307 22.06 7.72 -30.66
N LYS A 308 22.98 8.28 -29.87
CA LYS A 308 22.63 9.27 -28.84
C LYS A 308 21.81 10.42 -29.42
N PHE A 309 22.25 10.99 -30.54
CA PHE A 309 21.62 12.16 -31.15
C PHE A 309 20.24 11.84 -31.71
N SER A 310 20.08 10.68 -32.37
CA SER A 310 18.79 10.28 -32.94
C SER A 310 17.76 9.95 -31.85
N ILE A 311 18.17 9.29 -30.76
CA ILE A 311 17.32 8.99 -29.60
C ILE A 311 16.83 10.29 -28.94
N VAL A 312 17.75 11.21 -28.63
CA VAL A 312 17.38 12.48 -27.99
C VAL A 312 16.51 13.34 -28.90
N ARG A 313 16.81 13.38 -30.21
CA ARG A 313 15.99 14.10 -31.19
C ARG A 313 14.60 13.50 -31.28
N PHE A 314 14.48 12.17 -31.36
CA PHE A 314 13.20 11.48 -31.40
C PHE A 314 12.38 11.75 -30.13
N ALA A 315 13.00 11.62 -28.95
CA ALA A 315 12.35 11.91 -27.66
C ALA A 315 11.77 13.33 -27.61
N ARG A 316 12.56 14.32 -28.07
CA ARG A 316 12.11 15.71 -28.19
C ARG A 316 10.96 15.86 -29.17
N ASP A 317 11.05 15.25 -30.35
CA ASP A 317 10.03 15.33 -31.40
C ASP A 317 8.67 14.79 -30.92
N ILE A 318 8.66 13.71 -30.11
CA ILE A 318 7.43 13.16 -29.54
C ILE A 318 7.08 13.75 -28.17
N GLY A 319 7.97 14.55 -27.57
CA GLY A 319 7.73 15.26 -26.32
C GLY A 319 7.86 14.45 -25.03
N VAL A 320 8.74 13.44 -24.98
CA VAL A 320 9.01 12.61 -23.77
C VAL A 320 10.48 12.60 -23.36
N SER A 321 10.79 11.96 -22.23
CA SER A 321 12.18 11.75 -21.77
C SER A 321 12.99 10.87 -22.75
N PRO A 322 14.30 11.14 -22.96
CA PRO A 322 15.17 10.23 -23.70
C PRO A 322 15.27 8.84 -23.07
N GLY A 323 15.18 8.75 -21.75
CA GLY A 323 15.17 7.48 -21.02
C GLY A 323 14.02 6.57 -21.44
N LEU A 324 12.82 7.14 -21.60
CA LEU A 324 11.65 6.40 -22.08
C LEU A 324 11.85 5.84 -23.49
N VAL A 325 12.45 6.61 -24.40
CA VAL A 325 12.77 6.11 -25.75
C VAL A 325 13.77 4.96 -25.69
N VAL A 326 14.78 5.04 -24.81
CA VAL A 326 15.71 3.92 -24.57
C VAL A 326 14.96 2.70 -24.06
N GLY A 327 14.06 2.84 -23.08
CA GLY A 327 13.23 1.75 -22.56
C GLY A 327 12.40 1.08 -23.67
N GLN A 328 11.76 1.87 -24.53
CA GLN A 328 10.98 1.36 -25.66
C GLN A 328 11.83 0.61 -26.68
N LEU A 329 13.02 1.13 -27.03
CA LEU A 329 13.95 0.43 -27.93
C LEU A 329 14.50 -0.87 -27.31
N GLN A 330 14.74 -0.90 -26.00
CA GLN A 330 15.17 -2.10 -25.28
C GLN A 330 14.08 -3.18 -25.27
N LYS A 331 12.83 -2.80 -24.95
CA LYS A 331 11.68 -3.72 -24.99
C LYS A 331 11.42 -4.26 -26.40
N ALA A 332 11.55 -3.40 -27.42
CA ALA A 332 11.45 -3.78 -28.84
C ALA A 332 12.66 -4.56 -29.37
N LYS A 333 13.66 -4.88 -28.53
CA LYS A 333 14.90 -5.61 -28.89
C LYS A 333 15.73 -4.95 -29.99
N ARG A 334 15.57 -3.64 -30.19
CA ARG A 334 16.37 -2.81 -31.11
C ARG A 334 17.76 -2.52 -30.57
N ILE A 335 17.87 -2.49 -29.25
CA ILE A 335 19.12 -2.36 -28.50
C ILE A 335 19.09 -3.31 -27.31
N ARG A 336 20.27 -3.68 -26.80
CA ARG A 336 20.43 -4.47 -25.58
C ARG A 336 20.16 -3.60 -24.34
N TYR A 337 19.72 -4.24 -23.24
CA TYR A 337 19.42 -3.57 -21.98
C TYR A 337 20.60 -2.84 -21.31
N ASN A 338 21.84 -3.08 -21.75
CA ASN A 338 23.03 -2.36 -21.28
C ASN A 338 23.41 -1.15 -22.15
N GLN A 339 22.76 -0.95 -23.30
CA GLN A 339 23.06 0.15 -24.22
C GLN A 339 22.25 1.40 -23.86
N PHE A 340 22.88 2.57 -24.00
CA PHE A 340 22.27 3.90 -23.83
C PHE A 340 21.65 4.20 -22.44
N ASN A 341 21.91 3.38 -21.42
CA ASN A 341 21.40 3.61 -20.06
C ASN A 341 21.84 4.94 -19.43
N TYR A 342 22.90 5.57 -19.91
CA TYR A 342 23.33 6.91 -19.50
C TYR A 342 22.35 8.03 -19.95
N LEU A 343 21.40 7.72 -20.83
CA LEU A 343 20.31 8.62 -21.23
C LEU A 343 19.08 8.50 -20.33
N LYS A 344 19.01 7.46 -19.50
CA LYS A 344 17.96 7.32 -18.48
C LYS A 344 18.29 8.21 -17.29
N ASN A 345 17.31 8.91 -16.77
CA ASN A 345 17.47 9.62 -15.50
C ASN A 345 17.42 8.59 -14.38
N ARG A 346 18.41 8.64 -13.48
CA ARG A 346 18.46 7.78 -12.30
C ARG A 346 17.95 8.51 -11.08
N PHE A 347 17.31 7.76 -10.20
CA PHE A 347 16.76 8.22 -8.96
C PHE A 347 17.43 7.52 -7.78
N GLN A 348 17.24 8.08 -6.60
CA GLN A 348 17.63 7.49 -5.33
C GLN A 348 16.65 7.92 -4.24
N TRP A 349 16.53 7.11 -3.19
CA TRP A 349 15.72 7.46 -2.02
C TRP A 349 16.56 8.20 -0.99
N HIS A 350 16.14 9.42 -0.64
CA HIS A 350 16.61 10.13 0.55
C HIS A 350 15.52 10.08 1.62
N GLY A 351 15.65 9.14 2.57
CA GLY A 351 14.56 8.78 3.48
C GLY A 351 13.36 8.21 2.71
N THR A 352 12.23 8.91 2.78
CA THR A 352 10.98 8.63 2.06
C THR A 352 10.81 9.48 0.80
N ASN A 353 11.73 10.41 0.51
CA ASN A 353 11.67 11.25 -0.69
C ASN A 353 12.45 10.61 -1.83
N LEU A 354 11.86 10.61 -3.03
CA LEU A 354 12.57 10.23 -4.25
C LEU A 354 13.30 11.46 -4.80
N GLU A 355 14.59 11.32 -5.08
CA GLU A 355 15.44 12.39 -5.61
C GLU A 355 16.17 11.90 -6.85
N ARG A 356 16.70 12.83 -7.64
CA ARG A 356 17.59 12.48 -8.76
C ARG A 356 18.97 12.11 -8.21
N ALA A 357 19.52 11.00 -8.69
CA ALA A 357 20.84 10.48 -8.31
C ALA A 357 22.00 11.22 -9.01
#